data_AF-A0A067JZ87-F1
#
_entry.id   AF-A0A067JZ87-F1
#
_cell.length_a   1.000
_cell.length_b   1.000
_cell.length_c   1.000
_cell.angle_alpha   90.00
_cell.angle_beta   90.00
_cell.angle_gamma   90.00
#
_symmetry.space_group_name_H-M   'P 1'
#
loop_
_entity.id
_entity.type
_entity.pdbx_description
1 polymer ?
#
loop_
_entity_poly.entity_id
_entity_poly.type
_entity_poly.pdbx_seq_one_letter_code
_entity_poly.pdbx_strand_id
1 'polypeptide(L)'
;MRITAKDPVWKRELMPTPRIMADMMILPTGEVLILNGAKRGASGWGFAREPNFAPVLYSPRAKIGARFTELAPSTIPRMYHSTSTVLPDGKILVAGSNTNNGYIYDAMYPTELRVEKYSPPYLDAAVITKRPEIVTINEQMTYAQNIDIEVKIAGGKVDHGDVRVTMYSPAFTTHGVNMNQRLILLPMREVVPAGGNYKVGVISPISNLVAPVGYYMLSVVFQGVPSVTRWVQMK
;
A
#
# COMPACT_ATOMS: atom_id res chain seq x y z
N MET A 1 -13.34 10.12 7.08
CA MET A 1 -14.38 10.34 6.05
C MET A 1 -15.10 9.01 5.88
N ARG A 2 -16.44 8.99 6.02
CA ARG A 2 -17.24 7.81 5.69
C ARG A 2 -17.83 8.10 4.31
N ILE A 3 -17.43 7.34 3.29
CA ILE A 3 -17.89 7.56 1.90
C ILE A 3 -19.41 7.38 1.74
N THR A 4 -20.06 6.75 2.73
CA THR A 4 -21.51 6.61 2.85
C THR A 4 -22.15 7.64 3.80
N ALA A 5 -21.44 8.71 4.15
CA ALA A 5 -22.05 9.80 4.91
C ALA A 5 -23.13 10.49 4.07
N LYS A 6 -24.26 10.82 4.70
CA LYS A 6 -25.37 11.53 4.06
C LYS A 6 -24.93 12.87 3.48
N ASP A 7 -24.09 13.58 4.22
CA ASP A 7 -23.57 14.92 3.87
C ASP A 7 -22.03 14.92 3.96
N PRO A 8 -21.31 14.42 2.94
CA PRO A 8 -19.86 14.30 2.99
C PRO A 8 -19.20 15.68 2.91
N VAL A 9 -18.33 15.99 3.88
CA VAL A 9 -17.53 17.22 3.88
C VAL A 9 -16.05 16.92 3.66
N TRP A 10 -15.41 17.77 2.86
CA TRP A 10 -13.96 17.72 2.66
C TRP A 10 -13.23 18.20 3.91
N LYS A 11 -12.21 17.43 4.32
CA LYS A 11 -11.22 17.86 5.31
C LYS A 11 -9.89 18.02 4.60
N ARG A 12 -9.15 19.07 4.95
CA ARG A 12 -7.87 19.42 4.34
C ARG A 12 -6.79 19.40 5.39
N GLU A 13 -5.61 18.97 4.98
CA GLU A 13 -4.38 18.98 5.76
C GLU A 13 -3.23 19.21 4.78
N LEU A 14 -2.20 19.93 5.21
CA LEU A 14 -1.05 20.23 4.35
C LEU A 14 -0.05 19.08 4.42
N MET A 15 0.44 18.65 3.25
CA MET A 15 1.59 17.75 3.20
C MET A 15 2.86 18.47 3.69
N PRO A 16 3.87 17.76 4.22
CA PRO A 16 5.14 18.35 4.65
C PRO A 16 5.90 19.06 3.53
N THR A 17 5.70 18.61 2.28
CA THR A 17 6.36 19.16 1.10
C THR A 17 5.36 19.31 -0.05
N PRO A 18 5.47 20.35 -0.90
CA PRO A 18 4.69 20.43 -2.12
C PRO A 18 5.03 19.27 -3.06
N ARG A 19 4.02 18.73 -3.75
CA ARG A 19 4.21 17.61 -4.68
C ARG A 19 3.19 17.67 -5.80
N ILE A 20 3.68 17.62 -7.03
CA ILE A 20 2.91 17.37 -8.26
C ILE A 20 3.34 16.03 -8.84
N MET A 21 2.45 15.35 -9.59
CA MET A 21 2.75 14.05 -10.23
C MET A 21 3.20 12.95 -9.25
N ALA A 22 2.67 12.99 -8.03
CA ALA A 22 2.90 11.93 -7.06
C ALA A 22 2.23 10.63 -7.51
N ASP A 23 2.81 9.50 -7.13
CA ASP A 23 2.05 8.27 -7.00
C ASP A 23 1.59 8.14 -5.54
N MET A 24 0.36 7.67 -5.33
CA MET A 24 -0.20 7.42 -4.00
C MET A 24 -0.75 6.01 -3.91
N MET A 25 -0.12 5.16 -3.11
CA MET A 25 -0.52 3.77 -2.95
C MET A 25 -0.95 3.43 -1.52
N ILE A 26 -2.01 2.65 -1.39
CA ILE A 26 -2.44 2.11 -0.10
C ILE A 26 -1.57 0.88 0.20
N LEU A 27 -0.91 0.89 1.35
CA LEU A 27 -0.13 -0.23 1.84
C LEU A 27 -1.03 -1.28 2.51
N PRO A 28 -0.59 -2.55 2.63
CA PRO A 28 -1.36 -3.59 3.31
C PRO A 28 -1.78 -3.22 4.75
N THR A 29 -1.03 -2.35 5.40
CA THR A 29 -1.28 -1.87 6.77
C THR A 29 -2.40 -0.82 6.86
N GLY A 30 -2.79 -0.21 5.72
CA GLY A 30 -3.82 0.82 5.60
C GLY A 30 -3.31 2.26 5.56
N GLU A 31 -2.02 2.46 5.76
CA GLU A 31 -1.30 3.70 5.46
C GLU A 31 -1.24 3.95 3.95
N VAL A 32 -1.02 5.20 3.57
CA VAL A 32 -0.83 5.61 2.18
C VAL A 32 0.60 6.08 2.00
N LEU A 33 1.35 5.44 1.11
CA LEU A 33 2.67 5.89 0.71
C LEU A 33 2.55 6.86 -0.46
N ILE A 34 3.16 8.03 -0.31
CA ILE A 34 3.20 9.09 -1.32
C ILE A 34 4.65 9.26 -1.74
N LEU A 35 4.97 9.02 -3.01
CA LEU A 35 6.32 9.13 -3.56
C LEU A 35 6.28 9.65 -5.00
N ASN A 36 7.46 9.81 -5.62
CA ASN A 36 7.64 10.39 -6.95
C ASN A 36 7.13 11.83 -7.08
N GLY A 37 7.37 12.45 -8.23
CA GLY A 37 6.93 13.79 -8.55
C GLY A 37 7.92 14.88 -8.19
N ALA A 38 7.44 16.12 -8.33
CA ALA A 38 8.25 17.33 -8.25
C ALA A 38 7.63 18.35 -7.29
N LYS A 39 8.42 19.30 -6.81
CA LYS A 39 7.94 20.37 -5.92
C LYS A 39 7.30 21.54 -6.69
N ARG A 40 7.66 21.74 -7.96
CA ARG A 40 7.16 22.86 -8.78
C ARG A 40 6.95 22.47 -10.25
N GLY A 41 5.97 23.10 -10.90
CA GLY A 41 5.70 23.01 -12.34
C GLY A 41 4.39 22.29 -12.65
N ALA A 42 4.39 21.48 -13.71
CA ALA A 42 3.23 20.69 -14.13
C ALA A 42 3.65 19.36 -14.77
N SER A 43 2.67 18.48 -14.99
CA SER A 43 2.82 17.28 -15.82
C SER A 43 3.19 17.62 -17.26
N GLY A 44 4.01 16.79 -17.88
CA GLY A 44 4.49 16.97 -19.25
C GLY A 44 6.01 17.03 -19.33
N TRP A 45 6.52 17.28 -20.54
CA TRP A 45 7.95 17.29 -20.81
C TRP A 45 8.56 18.65 -20.51
N GLY A 46 9.67 18.66 -19.76
CA GLY A 46 10.42 19.88 -19.46
C GLY A 46 9.73 20.91 -18.55
N PHE A 47 8.53 20.63 -18.03
CA PHE A 47 7.74 21.60 -17.24
C PHE A 47 7.98 21.57 -15.74
N ALA A 48 8.45 20.45 -15.19
CA ALA A 48 8.67 20.30 -13.75
C ALA A 48 10.11 20.60 -13.33
N ARG A 49 10.28 21.08 -12.10
CA ARG A 49 11.58 21.35 -11.46
C ARG A 49 11.55 20.86 -10.02
N GLU A 50 12.74 20.71 -9.44
CA GLU A 50 12.93 20.35 -8.03
C GLU A 50 12.28 19.00 -7.69
N PRO A 51 12.93 17.87 -8.06
CA PRO A 51 12.43 16.54 -7.76
C PRO A 51 12.14 16.37 -6.26
N ASN A 52 11.04 15.69 -5.94
CA ASN A 52 10.70 15.40 -4.56
C ASN A 52 11.18 14.00 -4.16
N PHE A 53 12.42 13.96 -3.67
CA PHE A 53 13.15 12.73 -3.34
C PHE A 53 12.64 11.97 -2.12
N ALA A 54 12.05 12.66 -1.14
CA ALA A 54 11.63 12.07 0.13
C ALA A 54 10.21 11.52 -0.01
N PRO A 55 9.96 10.22 0.17
CA PRO A 55 8.61 9.70 0.30
C PRO A 55 7.94 10.22 1.58
N VAL A 56 6.61 10.24 1.60
CA VAL A 56 5.83 10.56 2.80
C VAL A 56 4.86 9.42 3.08
N LEU A 57 4.87 8.92 4.31
CA LEU A 57 3.86 8.00 4.82
C LEU A 57 2.71 8.80 5.41
N TYR A 58 1.50 8.58 4.92
CA TYR A 58 0.27 9.15 5.48
C TYR A 58 -0.49 8.09 6.27
N SER A 59 -0.76 8.35 7.55
CA SER A 59 -1.50 7.49 8.47
C SER A 59 -2.93 8.03 8.68
N PRO A 60 -3.96 7.53 7.96
CA PRO A 60 -5.29 8.14 7.96
C PRO A 60 -6.00 8.11 9.33
N ARG A 61 -5.59 7.19 10.20
CA ARG A 61 -6.15 6.97 11.55
C ARG A 61 -5.47 7.79 12.63
N ALA A 62 -4.31 8.40 12.35
CA ALA A 62 -3.64 9.27 13.31
C ALA A 62 -4.41 10.59 13.49
N LYS A 63 -4.12 11.29 14.60
CA LYS A 63 -4.64 12.64 14.85
C LYS A 63 -4.17 13.59 13.75
N ILE A 64 -5.02 14.55 13.38
CA ILE A 64 -4.63 15.64 12.45
C ILE A 64 -3.39 16.34 13.02
N GLY A 65 -2.42 16.66 12.16
CA GLY A 65 -1.11 17.21 12.54
C GLY A 65 -0.04 16.14 12.83
N ALA A 66 -0.43 14.87 12.96
CA ALA A 66 0.48 13.74 13.20
C ALA A 66 0.30 12.63 12.15
N ARG A 67 -0.28 12.95 10.98
CA ARG A 67 -0.58 11.95 9.95
C ARG A 67 0.53 11.75 8.94
N PHE A 68 1.43 12.71 8.78
CA PHE A 68 2.48 12.65 7.79
C PHE A 68 3.83 12.39 8.45
N THR A 69 4.53 11.38 7.95
CA THR A 69 5.91 11.06 8.34
C THR A 69 6.76 11.07 7.07
N GLU A 70 7.75 11.95 7.02
CA GLU A 70 8.75 11.94 5.95
C GLU A 70 9.67 10.72 6.12
N LEU A 71 10.00 10.05 5.01
CA LEU A 71 10.81 8.83 4.97
C LEU A 71 12.15 9.09 4.28
N ALA A 72 13.07 8.13 4.38
CA ALA A 72 14.38 8.22 3.77
C ALA A 72 14.29 8.51 2.25
N PRO A 73 15.02 9.52 1.73
CA PRO A 73 14.94 9.92 0.34
C PRO A 73 15.66 8.95 -0.61
N SER A 74 15.19 8.88 -1.85
CA SER A 74 15.95 8.32 -2.97
C SER A 74 16.91 9.37 -3.56
N THR A 75 17.90 8.94 -4.33
CA THR A 75 18.76 9.82 -5.14
C THR A 75 18.30 9.91 -6.59
N ILE A 76 17.27 9.16 -6.98
CA ILE A 76 16.76 9.10 -8.36
C ILE A 76 15.58 10.06 -8.53
N PRO A 77 15.65 11.03 -9.47
CA PRO A 77 14.55 11.94 -9.74
C PRO A 77 13.42 11.23 -10.51
N ARG A 78 12.39 10.79 -9.78
CA ARG A 78 11.19 10.16 -10.35
C ARG A 78 10.16 11.24 -10.73
N MET A 79 10.27 11.80 -11.93
CA MET A 79 9.46 12.92 -12.43
C MET A 79 8.27 12.43 -13.27
N TYR A 80 7.78 13.21 -14.24
CA TYR A 80 6.74 12.78 -15.18
C TYR A 80 7.04 11.42 -15.82
N HIS A 81 6.02 10.59 -16.04
CA HIS A 81 6.14 9.18 -16.44
C HIS A 81 6.92 8.27 -15.46
N SER A 82 7.03 8.63 -14.18
CA SER A 82 7.32 7.63 -13.15
C SER A 82 6.09 6.75 -12.87
N THR A 83 6.31 5.57 -12.30
CA THR A 83 5.25 4.67 -11.84
C THR A 83 5.68 3.92 -10.60
N SER A 84 4.71 3.46 -9.83
CA SER A 84 4.97 2.62 -8.67
C SER A 84 3.78 1.73 -8.30
N THR A 85 4.08 0.58 -7.70
CA THR A 85 3.06 -0.39 -7.28
C THR A 85 3.53 -1.27 -6.12
N VAL A 86 2.56 -1.74 -5.33
CA VAL A 86 2.79 -2.67 -4.22
C VAL A 86 3.06 -4.07 -4.77
N LEU A 87 4.08 -4.74 -4.27
CA LEU A 87 4.45 -6.11 -4.63
C LEU A 87 3.95 -7.12 -3.60
N PRO A 88 3.81 -8.42 -3.97
CA PRO A 88 3.35 -9.47 -3.06
C PRO A 88 4.21 -9.66 -1.81
N ASP A 89 5.49 -9.29 -1.85
CA ASP A 89 6.38 -9.33 -0.68
C ASP A 89 6.28 -8.10 0.22
N GLY A 90 5.30 -7.21 -0.03
CA GLY A 90 5.09 -5.97 0.72
C GLY A 90 6.07 -4.87 0.38
N LYS A 91 7.01 -5.06 -0.54
CA LYS A 91 7.87 -3.97 -1.06
C LYS A 91 7.15 -3.20 -2.16
N ILE A 92 7.73 -2.09 -2.56
CA ILE A 92 7.19 -1.20 -3.59
C ILE A 92 8.13 -1.20 -4.78
N LEU A 93 7.60 -1.51 -5.95
CA LEU A 93 8.29 -1.28 -7.22
C LEU A 93 8.22 0.22 -7.53
N VAL A 94 9.35 0.85 -7.81
CA VAL A 94 9.42 2.24 -8.29
C VAL A 94 10.23 2.25 -9.58
N ALA A 95 9.63 2.74 -10.66
CA ALA A 95 10.23 2.65 -12.00
C ALA A 95 9.98 3.92 -12.81
N GLY A 96 10.71 4.00 -13.92
CA GLY A 96 10.69 5.12 -14.84
C GLY A 96 11.33 6.39 -14.28
N SER A 97 11.67 7.28 -15.17
CA SER A 97 10.89 8.50 -15.39
C SER A 97 11.27 8.96 -16.79
N ASN A 98 10.32 9.55 -17.51
CA ASN A 98 10.63 10.08 -18.82
C ASN A 98 9.91 11.41 -19.02
N THR A 99 10.55 12.49 -18.58
CA THR A 99 10.08 13.86 -18.80
C THR A 99 10.57 14.43 -20.15
N ASN A 100 10.91 13.56 -21.10
CA ASN A 100 11.45 13.93 -22.41
C ASN A 100 10.60 13.37 -23.56
N ASN A 101 10.69 14.02 -24.73
CA ASN A 101 10.08 13.55 -25.98
C ASN A 101 10.91 12.41 -26.60
N GLY A 102 10.93 11.25 -25.96
CA GLY A 102 11.72 10.09 -26.35
C GLY A 102 12.75 9.69 -25.30
N TYR A 103 13.74 8.87 -25.70
CA TYR A 103 14.84 8.46 -24.84
C TYR A 103 15.98 9.46 -24.96
N ILE A 104 16.10 10.36 -23.98
CA ILE A 104 17.13 11.40 -23.96
C ILE A 104 17.96 11.23 -22.69
N TYR A 105 19.24 10.95 -22.87
CA TYR A 105 20.17 10.71 -21.75
C TYR A 105 21.00 11.94 -21.38
N ASP A 106 21.11 12.91 -22.29
CA ASP A 106 21.76 14.20 -22.06
C ASP A 106 20.68 15.28 -21.86
N ALA A 107 20.11 15.34 -20.66
CA ALA A 107 19.08 16.28 -20.27
C ALA A 107 19.17 16.59 -18.77
N MET A 108 18.50 17.66 -18.32
CA MET A 108 18.42 18.00 -16.89
C MET A 108 17.89 16.83 -16.04
N TYR A 109 16.90 16.12 -16.58
CA TYR A 109 16.38 14.87 -16.01
C TYR A 109 16.40 13.82 -17.14
N PRO A 110 17.46 13.01 -17.24
CA PRO A 110 17.59 11.96 -18.25
C PRO A 110 16.45 10.94 -18.17
N THR A 111 16.19 10.25 -19.27
CA THR A 111 15.30 9.08 -19.27
C THR A 111 15.84 8.02 -18.30
N GLU A 112 15.06 7.70 -17.28
CA GLU A 112 15.46 6.83 -16.19
C GLU A 112 14.88 5.42 -16.36
N LEU A 113 15.77 4.45 -16.56
CA LEU A 113 15.45 3.04 -16.82
C LEU A 113 15.72 2.13 -15.62
N ARG A 114 16.40 2.62 -14.59
CA ARG A 114 16.64 1.86 -13.36
C ARG A 114 15.33 1.71 -12.60
N VAL A 115 15.24 0.59 -11.91
CA VAL A 115 14.10 0.22 -11.07
C VAL A 115 14.60 0.14 -9.62
N GLU A 116 13.83 0.70 -8.70
CA GLU A 116 14.05 0.56 -7.27
C GLU A 116 12.99 -0.36 -6.66
N LYS A 117 13.39 -1.13 -5.64
CA LYS A 117 12.49 -1.94 -4.82
C LYS A 117 12.49 -1.40 -3.40
N TYR A 118 11.65 -0.41 -3.17
CA TYR A 118 11.55 0.32 -1.90
C TYR A 118 10.98 -0.57 -0.79
N SER A 119 11.58 -0.51 0.40
CA SER A 119 11.16 -1.28 1.57
C SER A 119 10.51 -0.34 2.60
N PRO A 120 9.18 -0.40 2.80
CA PRO A 120 8.50 0.47 3.76
C PRO A 120 8.91 0.19 5.22
N PRO A 121 8.62 1.11 6.16
CA PRO A 121 9.03 0.99 7.57
C PRO A 121 8.59 -0.31 8.26
N TYR A 122 7.48 -0.92 7.84
CA TYR A 122 7.03 -2.21 8.38
C TYR A 122 7.94 -3.39 8.00
N LEU A 123 8.91 -3.21 7.11
CA LEU A 123 9.93 -4.20 6.78
C LEU A 123 11.31 -3.88 7.41
N ASP A 124 11.38 -2.88 8.29
CA ASP A 124 12.62 -2.53 8.98
C ASP A 124 13.12 -3.68 9.87
N ALA A 125 14.44 -3.81 9.99
CA ALA A 125 15.09 -4.86 10.79
C ALA A 125 14.62 -4.87 12.25
N ALA A 126 14.24 -3.70 12.80
CA ALA A 126 13.74 -3.58 14.17
C ALA A 126 12.38 -4.25 14.41
N VAL A 127 11.57 -4.47 13.35
CA VAL A 127 10.20 -4.99 13.49
C VAL A 127 9.90 -6.24 12.64
N ILE A 128 10.74 -6.54 11.64
CA ILE A 128 10.51 -7.64 10.69
C ILE A 128 10.38 -9.01 11.36
N THR A 129 10.93 -9.20 12.57
CA THR A 129 10.79 -10.43 13.36
C THR A 129 9.33 -10.74 13.74
N LYS A 130 8.45 -9.74 13.73
CA LYS A 130 7.01 -9.89 13.94
C LYS A 130 6.25 -10.29 12.68
N ARG A 131 6.92 -10.43 11.53
CA ARG A 131 6.24 -10.68 10.26
C ARG A 131 5.46 -12.00 10.31
N PRO A 132 4.12 -11.96 10.17
CA PRO A 132 3.32 -13.17 10.13
C PRO A 132 3.54 -13.94 8.82
N GLU A 133 3.41 -15.25 8.87
CA GLU A 133 3.46 -16.14 7.70
C GLU A 133 2.10 -16.82 7.53
N ILE A 134 1.46 -16.65 6.37
CA ILE A 134 0.21 -17.36 6.06
C ILE A 134 0.57 -18.77 5.62
N VAL A 135 0.23 -19.75 6.46
CA VAL A 135 0.50 -21.17 6.23
C VAL A 135 -0.55 -21.73 5.27
N THR A 136 -1.83 -21.60 5.62
CA THR A 136 -2.94 -22.07 4.80
C THR A 136 -4.08 -21.04 4.72
N ILE A 137 -4.73 -20.99 3.56
CA ILE A 137 -5.94 -20.21 3.29
C ILE A 137 -6.68 -20.81 2.10
N ASN A 138 -8.01 -20.72 2.07
CA ASN A 138 -8.77 -20.95 0.85
C ASN A 138 -8.61 -19.77 -0.10
N GLU A 139 -7.96 -19.98 -1.24
CA GLU A 139 -7.69 -18.94 -2.24
C GLU A 139 -8.93 -18.57 -3.06
N GLN A 140 -10.03 -19.31 -2.92
CA GLN A 140 -11.29 -19.07 -3.61
C GLN A 140 -12.34 -18.60 -2.61
N MET A 141 -12.77 -17.35 -2.74
CA MET A 141 -13.64 -16.70 -1.78
C MET A 141 -14.96 -16.30 -2.44
N THR A 142 -16.06 -16.52 -1.73
CA THR A 142 -17.38 -15.97 -2.06
C THR A 142 -17.81 -14.98 -0.98
N TYR A 143 -18.92 -14.28 -1.17
CA TYR A 143 -19.36 -13.21 -0.29
C TYR A 143 -19.98 -13.70 1.02
N ALA A 144 -19.82 -12.89 2.07
CA ALA A 144 -20.42 -13.09 3.40
C ALA A 144 -20.16 -14.47 4.04
N GLN A 145 -18.99 -15.05 3.78
CA GLN A 145 -18.58 -16.34 4.34
C GLN A 145 -17.60 -16.17 5.50
N ASN A 146 -17.63 -17.11 6.43
CA ASN A 146 -16.57 -17.26 7.42
C ASN A 146 -15.35 -17.89 6.75
N ILE A 147 -14.19 -17.29 6.96
CA ILE A 147 -12.91 -17.73 6.41
C ILE A 147 -11.95 -17.89 7.57
N ASP A 148 -11.33 -19.05 7.66
CA ASP A 148 -10.28 -19.31 8.63
C ASP A 148 -8.93 -19.34 7.89
N ILE A 149 -7.95 -18.62 8.45
CA ILE A 149 -6.60 -18.49 7.91
C ILE A 149 -5.65 -19.05 8.96
N GLU A 150 -4.79 -19.98 8.59
CA GLU A 150 -3.74 -20.45 9.47
C GLU A 150 -2.50 -19.58 9.30
N VAL A 151 -2.01 -19.02 10.41
CA VAL A 151 -0.95 -18.03 10.42
C VAL A 151 0.07 -18.40 11.48
N LYS A 152 1.34 -18.45 11.09
CA LYS A 152 2.44 -18.52 12.03
C LYS A 152 2.82 -17.09 12.45
N ILE A 153 2.77 -16.84 13.75
CA ILE A 153 3.13 -15.55 14.37
C ILE A 153 4.18 -15.82 15.44
N ALA A 154 5.33 -15.16 15.33
CA ALA A 154 6.36 -15.21 16.36
C ALA A 154 6.01 -14.27 17.54
N GLY A 155 6.42 -14.64 18.75
CA GLY A 155 6.38 -13.71 19.89
C GLY A 155 5.35 -13.99 20.99
N GLY A 156 4.94 -15.24 21.20
CA GLY A 156 4.08 -15.60 22.33
C GLY A 156 2.61 -15.26 22.07
N LYS A 157 1.91 -14.75 23.09
CA LYS A 157 0.45 -14.51 23.04
C LYS A 157 0.09 -13.45 22.00
N VAL A 158 -0.91 -13.76 21.17
CA VAL A 158 -1.49 -12.83 20.18
C VAL A 158 -2.89 -12.44 20.62
N ASP A 159 -3.12 -11.14 20.78
CA ASP A 159 -4.44 -10.60 21.09
C ASP A 159 -5.21 -10.22 19.81
N HIS A 160 -6.53 -10.34 19.83
CA HIS A 160 -7.40 -10.05 18.69
C HIS A 160 -7.21 -8.62 18.12
N GLY A 161 -6.93 -7.63 18.98
CA GLY A 161 -6.72 -6.23 18.56
C GLY A 161 -5.43 -5.99 17.76
N ASP A 162 -4.48 -6.93 17.82
CA ASP A 162 -3.16 -6.80 17.19
C ASP A 162 -3.16 -7.30 15.74
N VAL A 163 -4.18 -8.06 15.35
CA VAL A 163 -4.28 -8.71 14.04
C VAL A 163 -5.33 -8.02 13.19
N ARG A 164 -5.00 -7.81 11.92
CA ARG A 164 -5.94 -7.38 10.88
C ARG A 164 -5.72 -8.23 9.65
N VAL A 165 -6.78 -8.44 8.87
CA VAL A 165 -6.67 -9.08 7.56
C VAL A 165 -7.15 -8.12 6.50
N THR A 166 -6.34 -7.93 5.46
CA THR A 166 -6.62 -6.97 4.40
C THR A 166 -6.51 -7.62 3.03
N MET A 167 -7.41 -7.27 2.13
CA MET A 167 -7.35 -7.62 0.72
C MET A 167 -7.08 -6.37 -0.12
N TYR A 168 -5.95 -6.36 -0.81
CA TYR A 168 -5.55 -5.25 -1.69
C TYR A 168 -5.82 -5.61 -3.15
N SER A 169 -6.55 -4.76 -3.87
CA SER A 169 -6.67 -4.88 -5.32
C SER A 169 -5.50 -4.16 -5.97
N PRO A 170 -4.63 -4.86 -6.73
CA PRO A 170 -3.48 -4.26 -7.37
C PRO A 170 -3.92 -3.20 -8.39
N ALA A 171 -3.17 -2.10 -8.40
CA ALA A 171 -3.43 -0.99 -9.30
C ALA A 171 -2.73 -1.17 -10.65
N PHE A 172 -3.35 -0.66 -11.70
CA PHE A 172 -2.63 -0.25 -12.91
C PHE A 172 -2.22 1.20 -12.73
N THR A 173 -0.91 1.49 -12.77
CA THR A 173 -0.38 2.82 -12.43
C THR A 173 0.29 3.48 -13.62
N THR A 174 -0.18 4.68 -13.97
CA THR A 174 0.48 5.54 -14.95
C THR A 174 0.10 7.00 -14.74
N HIS A 175 1.00 7.93 -15.07
CA HIS A 175 0.73 9.38 -15.04
C HIS A 175 0.23 9.92 -13.68
N GLY A 176 0.70 9.35 -12.55
CA GLY A 176 0.23 9.73 -11.22
C GLY A 176 -1.19 9.23 -10.89
N VAL A 177 -1.70 8.27 -11.66
CA VAL A 177 -3.04 7.68 -11.49
C VAL A 177 -2.89 6.19 -11.21
N ASN A 178 -3.46 5.74 -10.07
CA ASN A 178 -3.54 4.34 -9.68
C ASN A 178 -4.97 3.85 -9.88
N MET A 179 -5.26 3.27 -11.05
CA MET A 179 -6.58 2.77 -11.38
C MET A 179 -6.88 1.48 -10.61
N ASN A 180 -8.12 1.30 -10.17
CA ASN A 180 -8.66 0.12 -9.47
C ASN A 180 -8.15 -0.13 -8.03
N GLN A 181 -7.16 0.62 -7.55
CA GLN A 181 -6.59 0.45 -6.21
C GLN A 181 -7.66 0.53 -5.11
N ARG A 182 -7.72 -0.50 -4.26
CA ARG A 182 -8.53 -0.50 -3.04
C ARG A 182 -7.92 -1.42 -1.99
N LEU A 183 -8.08 -1.06 -0.72
CA LEU A 183 -7.77 -1.93 0.41
C LEU A 183 -9.06 -2.23 1.17
N ILE A 184 -9.38 -3.51 1.30
CA ILE A 184 -10.56 -4.00 1.99
C ILE A 184 -10.10 -4.60 3.30
N LEU A 185 -10.57 -4.03 4.42
CA LEU A 185 -10.35 -4.60 5.74
C LEU A 185 -11.44 -5.62 6.03
N LEU A 186 -11.07 -6.88 6.26
CA LEU A 186 -12.02 -7.93 6.58
C LEU A 186 -12.44 -7.86 8.06
N PRO A 187 -13.74 -8.00 8.39
CA PRO A 187 -14.18 -8.13 9.76
C PRO A 187 -13.54 -9.35 10.44
N MET A 188 -12.90 -9.13 11.59
CA MET A 188 -12.32 -10.19 12.40
C MET A 188 -13.40 -10.88 13.24
N ARG A 189 -13.32 -12.21 13.34
CA ARG A 189 -14.17 -13.02 14.22
C ARG A 189 -13.39 -13.50 15.45
N GLU A 190 -12.20 -14.06 15.22
CA GLU A 190 -11.41 -14.70 16.27
C GLU A 190 -9.92 -14.76 15.89
N VAL A 191 -9.07 -14.79 16.92
CA VAL A 191 -7.65 -15.17 16.81
C VAL A 191 -7.39 -16.15 17.95
N VAL A 192 -7.16 -17.41 17.62
CA VAL A 192 -7.00 -18.48 18.63
C VAL A 192 -5.78 -19.34 18.32
N PRO A 193 -5.04 -19.83 19.33
CA PRO A 193 -3.94 -20.76 19.12
C PRO A 193 -4.41 -22.04 18.41
N ALA A 194 -3.61 -22.55 17.47
CA ALA A 194 -3.89 -23.76 16.72
C ALA A 194 -2.57 -24.48 16.38
N GLY A 195 -2.24 -25.55 17.11
CA GLY A 195 -1.13 -26.46 16.74
C GLY A 195 0.26 -25.80 16.62
N GLY A 196 0.55 -24.77 17.43
CA GLY A 196 1.80 -23.99 17.34
C GLY A 196 1.73 -22.79 16.39
N ASN A 197 0.65 -22.67 15.62
CA ASN A 197 0.25 -21.51 14.84
C ASN A 197 -0.95 -20.82 15.49
N TYR A 198 -1.55 -19.88 14.76
CA TYR A 198 -2.80 -19.21 15.08
C TYR A 198 -3.82 -19.43 13.98
N LYS A 199 -5.07 -19.69 14.37
CA LYS A 199 -6.22 -19.57 13.48
C LYS A 199 -6.75 -18.14 13.56
N VAL A 200 -6.74 -17.45 12.43
CA VAL A 200 -7.31 -16.11 12.26
C VAL A 200 -8.62 -16.24 11.47
N GLY A 201 -9.74 -16.12 12.17
CA GLY A 201 -11.07 -16.19 11.59
C GLY A 201 -11.56 -14.80 11.17
N VAL A 202 -12.01 -14.65 9.92
CA VAL A 202 -12.55 -13.42 9.34
C VAL A 202 -13.85 -13.67 8.58
N ILE A 203 -14.53 -12.59 8.20
CA ILE A 203 -15.69 -12.63 7.29
C ILE A 203 -15.24 -12.05 5.94
N SER A 204 -15.52 -12.77 4.85
CA SER A 204 -15.27 -12.27 3.49
C SER A 204 -16.16 -11.05 3.18
N PRO A 205 -15.83 -10.25 2.13
CA PRO A 205 -16.62 -9.08 1.77
C PRO A 205 -18.11 -9.40 1.60
N ILE A 206 -18.98 -8.45 1.95
CA ILE A 206 -20.44 -8.67 1.96
C ILE A 206 -21.08 -8.71 0.57
N SER A 207 -20.45 -8.09 -0.44
CA SER A 207 -20.96 -8.04 -1.81
C SER A 207 -19.90 -7.59 -2.80
N ASN A 208 -20.21 -7.78 -4.08
CA ASN A 208 -19.40 -7.33 -5.22
C ASN A 208 -19.26 -5.79 -5.31
N LEU A 209 -20.13 -5.04 -4.63
CA LEU A 209 -20.02 -3.58 -4.53
C LEU A 209 -18.80 -3.16 -3.71
N VAL A 210 -18.45 -3.94 -2.68
CA VAL A 210 -17.27 -3.71 -1.84
C VAL A 210 -16.03 -4.30 -2.50
N ALA A 211 -16.13 -5.58 -2.91
CA ALA A 211 -15.06 -6.34 -3.54
C ALA A 211 -15.52 -6.89 -4.89
N PRO A 212 -15.35 -6.16 -6.01
CA PRO A 212 -15.63 -6.70 -7.34
C PRO A 212 -14.91 -8.03 -7.58
N VAL A 213 -15.51 -8.89 -8.40
CA VAL A 213 -14.91 -10.17 -8.81
C VAL A 213 -13.51 -9.92 -9.40
N GLY A 214 -12.55 -10.74 -8.99
CA GLY A 214 -11.16 -10.59 -9.41
C GLY A 214 -10.15 -11.06 -8.37
N TYR A 215 -8.89 -10.79 -8.65
CA TYR A 215 -7.77 -11.17 -7.80
C TYR A 215 -7.39 -10.07 -6.82
N TYR A 216 -7.08 -10.49 -5.60
CA TYR A 216 -6.66 -9.63 -4.50
C TYR A 216 -5.42 -10.22 -3.85
N MET A 217 -4.51 -9.34 -3.41
CA MET A 217 -3.41 -9.70 -2.52
C MET A 217 -3.92 -9.65 -1.08
N LEU A 218 -4.12 -10.80 -0.46
CA LEU A 218 -4.53 -10.92 0.94
C LEU A 218 -3.30 -10.94 1.85
N SER A 219 -3.32 -10.10 2.89
CA SER A 219 -2.28 -10.03 3.92
C SER A 219 -2.89 -10.18 5.31
N VAL A 220 -2.16 -10.86 6.19
CA VAL A 220 -2.38 -10.76 7.64
C VAL A 220 -1.39 -9.73 8.18
N VAL A 221 -1.88 -8.75 8.93
CA VAL A 221 -1.08 -7.69 9.53
C VAL A 221 -1.07 -7.90 11.03
N PHE A 222 0.10 -8.11 11.61
CA PHE A 222 0.30 -8.27 13.06
C PHE A 222 1.14 -7.11 13.58
N GLN A 223 0.57 -6.32 14.51
CA GLN A 223 1.23 -5.14 15.11
C GLN A 223 1.89 -4.20 14.09
N GLY A 224 1.23 -3.99 12.95
CA GLY A 224 1.73 -3.11 11.87
C GLY A 224 2.68 -3.77 10.87
N VAL A 225 3.00 -5.06 11.00
CA VAL A 225 3.84 -5.81 10.06
C VAL A 225 2.98 -6.74 9.20
N PRO A 226 2.93 -6.57 7.87
CA PRO A 226 2.17 -7.44 6.97
C PRO A 226 2.95 -8.70 6.59
N SER A 227 2.22 -9.81 6.41
CA SER A 227 2.76 -11.04 5.82
C SER A 227 3.26 -10.84 4.38
N VAL A 228 3.94 -11.84 3.82
CA VAL A 228 3.91 -11.99 2.35
C VAL A 228 2.46 -12.28 1.95
N THR A 229 1.99 -11.67 0.87
CA THR A 229 0.59 -11.78 0.48
C THR A 229 0.28 -13.13 -0.16
N ARG A 230 -0.93 -13.63 0.03
CA ARG A 230 -1.49 -14.72 -0.79
C ARG A 230 -2.46 -14.15 -1.80
N TRP A 231 -2.38 -14.61 -3.05
CA TRP A 231 -3.40 -14.28 -4.04
C TRP A 231 -4.68 -15.03 -3.73
N VAL A 232 -5.78 -14.31 -3.62
CA VAL A 232 -7.12 -14.87 -3.47
C VAL A 232 -8.01 -14.32 -4.58
N GLN A 233 -9.00 -15.10 -4.99
CA GLN A 233 -9.96 -14.74 -6.01
C GLN A 233 -11.34 -14.61 -5.40
N MET A 234 -11.95 -13.43 -5.53
CA MET A 234 -13.37 -13.24 -5.26
C MET A 234 -14.16 -13.75 -6.47
N LYS A 235 -15.13 -14.63 -6.22
CA LYS A 235 -16.09 -15.17 -7.20
C LYS A 235 -17.50 -14.75 -6.86
#